data_AF-A0A2E7QRA1-F1
#
_entry.id   AF-A0A2E7QRA1-F1
#
_cell.length_a   1.000
_cell.length_b   1.000
_cell.length_c   1.000
_cell.angle_alpha   90.00
_cell.angle_beta   90.00
_cell.angle_gamma   90.00
#
_symmetry.space_group_name_H-M   'P 1'
#
loop_
_entity.id
_entity.type
_entity.pdbx_description
1 polymer ?
#
loop_
_entity_poly.entity_id
_entity_poly.type
_entity_poly.pdbx_seq_one_letter_code
_entity_poly.pdbx_strand_id
1 'polypeptide(L)'
;FINLIICRKQIAWKSLIIGASSAILLAAPLAIHFDNSGSLSILDLINKSSIPTNFESLEYYWMLSIGSDIHSITGPTKYTDFLSSISDYTAVHWFWTILIILGCASLIINSRLQSPAPRMFLSWLIMPLLIQYISPFDVHLHYFIVTFPVQYIVAAIGADQLFSVLKARTFRITGWGLVISSASLQTWATIALLQYVSLHNTPSGFGTPLSMTMNAVNKVQHLYSNTNSSEVLILGLGNDPAIHEYPAIYNALLSHIPHRFVDKRYSNVLPKLPAIVLHHQPVNPQPVHNYYDQLSIAKSYIRLRSGEGTITVSQLLPFAPKTNTYRQFVPPRTLANGVSILGYSTHTTENSLEWEIHWITGERTDADYHFFNHLYNATGEKVGQSDAPSFPAHQWKNGDRVISFFADKFNDQVKQLKVGMYTYPDLENILFVDNSGRPVGSETTGRWPENQ
;
A
#
# COMPACT_ATOMS: atom_id res chain seq x y z
N PHE A 1 -31.77 0.44 -14.01
CA PHE A 1 -32.79 1.49 -14.27
C PHE A 1 -33.42 1.42 -15.66
N ILE A 2 -32.65 1.35 -16.76
CA ILE A 2 -33.16 1.30 -18.14
C ILE A 2 -34.15 0.14 -18.38
N ASN A 3 -33.82 -1.08 -17.93
CA ASN A 3 -34.73 -2.22 -17.99
C ASN A 3 -35.97 -2.08 -17.09
N LEU A 4 -35.85 -1.38 -15.96
CA LEU A 4 -36.97 -1.15 -15.05
C LEU A 4 -38.01 -0.21 -15.68
N ILE A 5 -37.54 0.81 -16.41
CA ILE A 5 -38.39 1.80 -17.09
C ILE A 5 -39.03 1.18 -18.35
N ILE A 6 -38.22 0.56 -19.21
CA ILE A 6 -38.68 0.04 -20.52
C ILE A 6 -39.57 -1.21 -20.35
N CYS A 7 -39.27 -2.08 -19.38
CA CYS A 7 -39.93 -3.37 -19.21
C CYS A 7 -40.76 -3.47 -17.92
N ARG A 8 -41.29 -2.35 -17.38
CA ARG A 8 -42.00 -2.33 -16.08
C ARG A 8 -43.05 -3.43 -15.88
N LYS A 9 -43.69 -3.86 -16.97
CA LYS A 9 -44.74 -4.90 -16.99
C LYS A 9 -44.20 -6.34 -17.03
N GLN A 10 -42.93 -6.56 -17.39
CA GLN A 10 -42.28 -7.87 -17.49
C GLN A 10 -41.37 -8.17 -16.28
N ILE A 11 -41.25 -7.23 -15.34
CA ILE A 11 -40.44 -7.40 -14.14
C ILE A 11 -41.14 -8.36 -13.19
N ALA A 12 -40.43 -9.42 -12.78
CA ALA A 12 -40.81 -10.24 -11.64
C ALA A 12 -40.56 -9.45 -10.35
N TRP A 13 -41.51 -8.56 -9.98
CA TRP A 13 -41.38 -7.67 -8.82
C TRP A 13 -41.06 -8.40 -7.53
N LYS A 14 -41.62 -9.61 -7.35
CA LYS A 14 -41.30 -10.47 -6.20
C LYS A 14 -39.80 -10.78 -6.12
N SER A 15 -39.21 -11.26 -7.22
CA SER A 15 -37.78 -11.58 -7.28
C SER A 15 -36.90 -10.34 -7.11
N LEU A 16 -37.32 -9.20 -7.67
CA LEU A 16 -36.61 -7.94 -7.51
C LEU A 16 -36.61 -7.48 -6.04
N ILE A 17 -37.76 -7.53 -5.37
CA ILE A 17 -37.88 -7.17 -3.95
C ILE A 17 -37.04 -8.11 -3.09
N ILE A 18 -37.14 -9.43 -3.30
CA ILE A 18 -36.33 -10.41 -2.58
C ILE A 18 -34.85 -10.11 -2.76
N GLY A 19 -34.38 -9.91 -4.00
CA GLY A 19 -32.99 -9.58 -4.28
C GLY A 19 -32.53 -8.27 -3.64
N ALA A 20 -33.36 -7.22 -3.70
CA ALA A 20 -33.06 -5.94 -3.08
C ALA A 20 -33.01 -6.03 -1.54
N SER A 21 -33.97 -6.74 -0.93
CA SER A 21 -33.98 -7.00 0.51
C SER A 21 -32.76 -7.81 0.95
N SER A 22 -32.38 -8.84 0.21
CA SER A 22 -31.16 -9.61 0.47
C SER A 22 -29.91 -8.75 0.35
N ALA A 23 -29.82 -7.89 -0.68
CA ALA A 23 -28.69 -6.98 -0.85
C ALA A 23 -28.58 -5.98 0.30
N ILE A 24 -29.69 -5.38 0.74
CA ILE A 24 -29.72 -4.47 1.91
C ILE A 24 -29.29 -5.21 3.17
N LEU A 25 -29.81 -6.42 3.40
CA LEU A 25 -29.48 -7.22 4.59
C LEU A 25 -28.01 -7.61 4.63
N LEU A 26 -27.40 -7.92 3.47
CA LEU A 26 -25.97 -8.19 3.35
C LEU A 26 -25.11 -6.92 3.49
N ALA A 27 -25.61 -5.77 3.06
CA ALA A 27 -24.91 -4.49 3.17
C ALA A 27 -25.02 -3.85 4.57
N ALA A 28 -26.04 -4.22 5.36
CA ALA A 28 -26.33 -3.61 6.65
C ALA A 28 -25.16 -3.65 7.66
N PRO A 29 -24.43 -4.77 7.85
CA PRO A 29 -23.30 -4.80 8.78
C PRO A 29 -22.20 -3.80 8.41
N LEU A 30 -21.91 -3.65 7.11
CA LEU A 30 -20.91 -2.72 6.61
C LEU A 30 -21.38 -1.26 6.79
N ALA A 31 -22.64 -0.99 6.50
CA ALA A 31 -23.28 0.31 6.74
C ALA A 31 -23.20 0.71 8.22
N ILE A 32 -23.53 -0.20 9.14
CA ILE A 32 -23.43 0.02 10.59
C ILE A 32 -21.97 0.25 11.02
N HIS A 33 -21.03 -0.49 10.45
CA HIS A 33 -19.61 -0.30 10.75
C HIS A 33 -19.13 1.11 10.37
N PHE A 34 -19.47 1.58 9.17
CA PHE A 34 -19.06 2.92 8.70
C PHE A 34 -19.69 4.07 9.46
N ASP A 35 -20.93 3.91 9.92
CA ASP A 35 -21.61 4.90 10.75
C ASP A 35 -20.95 4.97 12.15
N ASN A 36 -20.67 3.80 12.74
CA ASN A 36 -20.02 3.70 14.06
C ASN A 36 -18.56 4.16 14.06
N SER A 37 -17.82 3.94 12.98
CA SER A 37 -16.42 4.37 12.86
C SER A 37 -16.28 5.87 12.58
N GLY A 38 -17.38 6.57 12.28
CA GLY A 38 -17.36 7.97 11.85
C GLY A 38 -16.69 8.19 10.48
N SER A 39 -16.32 7.13 9.77
CA SER A 39 -15.63 7.24 8.47
C SER A 39 -16.55 7.66 7.33
N LEU A 40 -17.84 7.29 7.42
CA LEU A 40 -18.83 7.66 6.41
C LEU A 40 -20.26 7.73 6.99
N SER A 41 -20.81 8.94 7.08
CA SER A 41 -22.22 9.13 7.46
C SER A 41 -23.14 8.81 6.28
N ILE A 42 -23.98 7.79 6.43
CA ILE A 42 -24.97 7.40 5.41
C ILE A 42 -26.01 8.51 5.24
N LEU A 43 -26.37 9.21 6.32
CA LEU A 43 -27.26 10.36 6.26
C LEU A 43 -26.67 11.50 5.43
N ASP A 44 -25.37 11.76 5.54
CA ASP A 44 -24.71 12.81 4.76
C ASP A 44 -24.67 12.47 3.26
N LEU A 45 -24.53 11.18 2.94
CA LEU A 45 -24.62 10.69 1.57
C LEU A 45 -26.02 10.91 0.96
N ILE A 46 -27.07 10.72 1.77
CA ILE A 46 -28.47 10.89 1.38
C ILE A 46 -28.86 12.38 1.32
N ASN A 47 -28.30 13.20 2.20
CA ASN A 47 -28.60 14.63 2.32
C ASN A 47 -27.80 15.52 1.35
N LYS A 48 -26.83 14.97 0.61
CA LYS A 48 -26.15 15.72 -0.47
C LYS A 48 -27.18 16.18 -1.51
N SER A 49 -27.34 17.50 -1.64
CA SER A 49 -28.34 18.13 -2.50
C SER A 49 -28.06 18.04 -4.00
N SER A 50 -26.85 17.60 -4.39
CA SER A 50 -26.46 17.41 -5.78
C SER A 50 -25.85 16.03 -6.01
N ILE A 51 -26.26 15.41 -7.11
CA ILE A 51 -25.62 14.20 -7.62
C ILE A 51 -24.27 14.62 -8.23
N PRO A 52 -23.13 14.14 -7.70
CA PRO A 52 -21.83 14.45 -8.25
C PRO A 52 -21.69 13.86 -9.66
N THR A 53 -20.85 14.49 -10.49
CA THR A 53 -20.56 14.02 -11.85
C THR A 53 -19.07 13.72 -11.98
N ASN A 54 -18.71 12.45 -12.07
CA ASN A 54 -17.32 12.01 -12.22
C ASN A 54 -17.00 11.76 -13.69
N PHE A 55 -16.47 12.76 -14.40
CA PHE A 55 -16.11 12.61 -15.81
C PHE A 55 -14.97 11.62 -16.04
N GLU A 56 -14.10 11.40 -15.04
CA GLU A 56 -13.05 10.37 -15.06
C GLU A 56 -13.62 8.96 -15.28
N SER A 57 -14.87 8.70 -14.85
CA SER A 57 -15.54 7.43 -15.11
C SER A 57 -15.68 7.13 -16.61
N LEU A 58 -15.92 8.14 -17.44
CA LEU A 58 -16.02 7.98 -18.89
C LEU A 58 -14.66 7.68 -19.51
N GLU A 59 -13.63 8.39 -19.05
CA GLU A 59 -12.25 8.19 -19.48
C GLU A 59 -11.75 6.78 -19.14
N TYR A 60 -11.85 6.38 -17.87
CA TYR A 60 -11.44 5.06 -17.39
C TYR A 60 -12.22 3.93 -18.06
N TYR A 61 -13.53 4.11 -18.23
CA TYR A 61 -14.36 3.14 -18.92
C TYR A 61 -13.92 2.98 -20.39
N TRP A 62 -13.63 4.08 -21.07
CA TRP A 62 -13.19 4.07 -22.45
C TRP A 62 -11.80 3.46 -22.62
N MET A 63 -10.86 3.88 -21.77
CA MET A 63 -9.49 3.40 -21.71
C MET A 63 -9.45 1.88 -21.57
N LEU A 64 -10.26 1.33 -20.65
CA LEU A 64 -10.38 -0.11 -20.46
C LEU A 64 -11.07 -0.83 -21.62
N SER A 65 -12.06 -0.22 -22.25
CA SER A 65 -12.80 -0.82 -23.38
C SER A 65 -11.91 -1.10 -24.59
N ILE A 66 -10.93 -0.24 -24.84
CA ILE A 66 -10.06 -0.33 -26.03
C ILE A 66 -8.61 -0.73 -25.69
N GLY A 67 -8.30 -0.87 -24.39
CA GLY A 67 -6.97 -1.18 -23.88
C GLY A 67 -5.94 -0.07 -24.08
N SER A 68 -6.35 1.20 -24.07
CA SER A 68 -5.40 2.32 -24.16
C SER A 68 -4.65 2.53 -22.85
N ASP A 69 -3.56 3.30 -22.93
CA ASP A 69 -2.77 3.77 -21.77
C ASP A 69 -2.19 2.66 -20.88
N ILE A 70 -2.04 1.45 -21.41
CA ILE A 70 -1.35 0.34 -20.72
C ILE A 70 0.10 0.71 -20.35
N HIS A 71 0.70 1.66 -21.08
CA HIS A 71 2.03 2.20 -20.82
C HIS A 71 2.14 2.94 -19.48
N SER A 72 1.02 3.41 -18.90
CA SER A 72 0.98 4.09 -17.60
C SER A 72 1.55 3.22 -16.47
N ILE A 73 1.48 1.89 -16.62
CA ILE A 73 2.06 0.91 -15.69
C ILE A 73 3.58 1.06 -15.56
N THR A 74 4.26 1.62 -16.56
CA THR A 74 5.70 1.89 -16.46
C THR A 74 6.03 3.10 -15.58
N GLY A 75 5.01 3.88 -15.18
CA GLY A 75 5.15 5.07 -14.35
C GLY A 75 5.50 6.33 -15.16
N PRO A 76 5.42 7.50 -14.51
CA PRO A 76 5.52 8.81 -15.17
C PRO A 76 6.90 9.09 -15.78
N THR A 77 7.94 8.37 -15.37
CA THR A 77 9.31 8.59 -15.83
C THR A 77 9.75 7.68 -16.98
N LYS A 78 9.02 6.58 -17.24
CA LYS A 78 9.41 5.54 -18.19
C LYS A 78 8.42 5.27 -19.32
N TYR A 79 7.25 5.89 -19.30
CA TYR A 79 6.24 5.62 -20.32
C TYR A 79 6.67 6.05 -21.73
N THR A 80 7.41 7.15 -21.88
CA THR A 80 7.94 7.60 -23.18
C THR A 80 8.98 6.62 -23.73
N ASP A 81 9.86 6.13 -22.86
CA ASP A 81 10.87 5.13 -23.22
C ASP A 81 10.19 3.84 -23.72
N PHE A 82 9.16 3.38 -23.02
CA PHE A 82 8.38 2.22 -23.43
C PHE A 82 7.63 2.44 -24.74
N LEU A 83 6.92 3.57 -24.91
CA LEU A 83 6.21 3.89 -26.15
C LEU A 83 7.16 3.96 -27.35
N SER A 84 8.39 4.43 -27.16
CA SER A 84 9.41 4.45 -28.23
C SER A 84 9.93 3.05 -28.60
N SER A 85 9.76 2.07 -27.71
CA SER A 85 10.24 0.68 -27.89
C SER A 85 9.26 -0.21 -28.67
N ILE A 86 8.02 0.25 -28.86
CA ILE A 86 6.96 -0.51 -29.54
C ILE A 86 6.42 0.27 -30.75
N SER A 87 5.87 -0.44 -31.73
CA SER A 87 5.20 0.20 -32.86
C SER A 87 3.92 0.89 -32.42
N ASP A 88 3.56 2.02 -33.04
CA ASP A 88 2.28 2.67 -32.80
C ASP A 88 1.11 1.74 -33.18
N TYR A 89 0.26 1.44 -32.21
CA TYR A 89 -0.92 0.59 -32.35
C TYR A 89 -2.23 1.37 -32.14
N THR A 90 -2.20 2.70 -32.27
CA THR A 90 -3.40 3.57 -32.18
C THR A 90 -4.51 3.15 -33.14
N ALA A 91 -4.15 2.65 -34.31
CA ALA A 91 -5.11 2.08 -35.28
C ALA A 91 -5.92 0.91 -34.70
N VAL A 92 -5.32 0.10 -33.81
CA VAL A 92 -6.01 -0.99 -33.13
C VAL A 92 -7.05 -0.45 -32.15
N HIS A 93 -6.74 0.60 -31.38
CA HIS A 93 -7.71 1.22 -30.46
C HIS A 93 -8.94 1.75 -31.21
N TRP A 94 -8.73 2.42 -32.34
CA TRP A 94 -9.83 2.89 -33.20
C TRP A 94 -10.60 1.73 -33.86
N PHE A 95 -9.92 0.65 -34.22
CA PHE A 95 -10.59 -0.53 -34.75
C PHE A 95 -11.59 -1.10 -33.72
N TRP A 96 -11.16 -1.30 -32.47
CA TRP A 96 -12.04 -1.80 -31.40
C TRP A 96 -13.16 -0.81 -31.03
N THR A 97 -12.86 0.48 -31.05
CA THR A 97 -13.85 1.56 -30.91
C THR A 97 -15.00 1.39 -31.90
N ILE A 98 -14.66 1.24 -33.19
CA ILE A 98 -15.63 1.09 -34.26
C ILE A 98 -16.47 -0.17 -34.05
N LEU A 99 -15.84 -1.29 -33.69
CA LEU A 99 -16.55 -2.54 -33.43
C LEU A 99 -17.54 -2.42 -32.25
N ILE A 100 -17.15 -1.77 -31.16
CA ILE A 100 -18.04 -1.55 -30.01
C ILE A 100 -19.23 -0.66 -30.41
N ILE A 101 -18.98 0.44 -31.12
CA ILE A 101 -20.04 1.35 -31.60
C ILE A 101 -21.02 0.61 -32.52
N LEU A 102 -20.50 -0.17 -33.49
CA LEU A 102 -21.32 -0.98 -34.39
C LEU A 102 -22.12 -2.05 -33.65
N GLY A 103 -21.51 -2.68 -32.63
CA GLY A 103 -22.18 -3.63 -31.75
C GLY A 103 -23.35 -3.02 -31.00
N CYS A 104 -23.13 -1.86 -30.36
CA CYS A 104 -24.17 -1.09 -29.69
C CYS A 104 -25.30 -0.71 -30.67
N ALA A 105 -24.94 -0.20 -31.85
CA ALA A 105 -25.92 0.17 -32.88
C ALA A 105 -26.74 -1.03 -33.35
N SER A 106 -26.09 -2.18 -33.60
CA SER A 106 -26.76 -3.43 -33.99
C SER A 106 -27.73 -3.90 -32.90
N LEU A 107 -27.30 -3.91 -31.64
CA LEU A 107 -28.16 -4.28 -30.50
C LEU A 107 -29.39 -3.37 -30.39
N ILE A 108 -29.25 -2.08 -30.63
CA ILE A 108 -30.36 -1.12 -30.55
C ILE A 108 -31.30 -1.27 -31.76
N ILE A 109 -30.75 -1.29 -32.98
CA ILE A 109 -31.51 -1.23 -34.24
C ILE A 109 -32.17 -2.57 -34.56
N ASN A 110 -31.39 -3.66 -34.57
CA ASN A 110 -31.87 -4.96 -35.05
C ASN A 110 -32.83 -5.64 -34.08
N SER A 111 -32.64 -5.42 -32.77
CA SER A 111 -33.51 -6.03 -31.77
C SER A 111 -34.70 -5.15 -31.36
N ARG A 112 -34.67 -3.84 -31.70
CA ARG A 112 -35.58 -2.82 -31.16
C ARG A 112 -35.74 -2.91 -29.63
N LEU A 113 -34.75 -3.46 -28.94
CA LEU A 113 -34.79 -3.80 -27.51
C LEU A 113 -35.97 -4.71 -27.11
N GLN A 114 -36.55 -5.48 -28.02
CA GLN A 114 -37.68 -6.37 -27.73
C GLN A 114 -37.23 -7.66 -27.04
N SER A 115 -36.07 -8.19 -27.44
CA SER A 115 -35.47 -9.40 -26.85
C SER A 115 -34.72 -9.10 -25.55
N PRO A 116 -34.73 -10.03 -24.57
CA PRO A 116 -34.08 -9.82 -23.27
C PRO A 116 -32.54 -9.78 -23.35
N ALA A 117 -31.92 -10.51 -24.28
CA ALA A 117 -30.46 -10.59 -24.38
C ALA A 117 -29.78 -9.25 -24.79
N PRO A 118 -30.21 -8.55 -25.86
CA PRO A 118 -29.70 -7.21 -26.20
C PRO A 118 -29.82 -6.20 -25.05
N ARG A 119 -30.95 -6.23 -24.34
CA ARG A 119 -31.21 -5.40 -23.18
C ARG A 119 -30.27 -5.70 -22.02
N MET A 120 -29.97 -6.98 -21.80
CA MET A 120 -29.02 -7.43 -20.78
C MET A 120 -27.61 -6.93 -21.10
N PHE A 121 -27.11 -7.12 -22.33
CA PHE A 121 -25.78 -6.65 -22.71
C PHE A 121 -25.66 -5.13 -22.63
N LEU A 122 -26.62 -4.37 -23.15
CA LEU A 122 -26.58 -2.90 -23.04
C LEU A 122 -26.66 -2.44 -21.58
N SER A 123 -27.43 -3.13 -20.73
CA SER A 123 -27.49 -2.80 -19.31
C SER A 123 -26.19 -3.15 -18.58
N TRP A 124 -25.56 -4.27 -18.92
CA TRP A 124 -24.27 -4.65 -18.35
C TRP A 124 -23.16 -3.68 -18.80
N LEU A 125 -23.22 -3.20 -20.04
CA LEU A 125 -22.30 -2.20 -20.57
C LEU A 125 -22.48 -0.82 -19.89
N ILE A 126 -23.72 -0.36 -19.73
CA ILE A 126 -24.01 1.03 -19.33
C ILE A 126 -24.18 1.20 -17.82
N MET A 127 -24.73 0.22 -17.09
CA MET A 127 -25.05 0.41 -15.66
C MET A 127 -23.82 0.67 -14.79
N PRO A 128 -22.70 -0.06 -14.90
CA PRO A 128 -21.52 0.23 -14.08
C PRO A 128 -20.95 1.62 -14.37
N LEU A 129 -20.94 2.05 -15.63
CA LEU A 129 -20.57 3.42 -16.02
C LEU A 129 -21.46 4.46 -15.35
N LEU A 130 -22.79 4.30 -15.44
CA LEU A 130 -23.72 5.25 -14.81
C LEU A 130 -23.58 5.30 -13.30
N ILE A 131 -23.39 4.15 -12.64
CA ILE A 131 -23.20 4.08 -11.18
C ILE A 131 -21.95 4.86 -10.77
N GLN A 132 -20.83 4.67 -11.47
CA GLN A 132 -19.58 5.37 -11.15
C GLN A 132 -19.61 6.86 -11.55
N TYR A 133 -20.32 7.20 -12.63
CA TYR A 133 -20.52 8.58 -13.06
C TYR A 133 -21.25 9.42 -12.01
N ILE A 134 -22.22 8.83 -11.29
CA ILE A 134 -22.99 9.49 -10.22
C ILE A 134 -22.45 9.23 -8.81
N SER A 135 -21.29 8.56 -8.70
CA SER A 135 -20.73 8.13 -7.42
C SER A 135 -20.23 9.32 -6.60
N PRO A 136 -20.51 9.41 -5.29
CA PRO A 136 -19.94 10.45 -4.44
C PRO A 136 -18.48 10.19 -4.02
N PHE A 137 -17.89 9.09 -4.49
CA PHE A 137 -16.53 8.66 -4.19
C PHE A 137 -15.63 8.83 -5.41
N ASP A 138 -14.33 8.90 -5.14
CA ASP A 138 -13.30 8.85 -6.17
C ASP A 138 -13.46 7.58 -7.00
N VAL A 139 -13.36 7.73 -8.31
CA VAL A 139 -13.51 6.62 -9.26
C VAL A 139 -12.13 6.04 -9.53
N HIS A 140 -12.02 4.72 -9.55
CA HIS A 140 -10.79 4.03 -9.90
C HIS A 140 -11.02 3.04 -11.05
N LEU A 141 -9.99 2.84 -11.87
CA LEU A 141 -10.02 1.93 -13.03
C LEU A 141 -10.55 0.53 -12.71
N HIS A 142 -10.13 -0.03 -11.58
CA HIS A 142 -10.49 -1.39 -11.20
C HIS A 142 -12.00 -1.59 -10.94
N TYR A 143 -12.77 -0.51 -10.75
CA TYR A 143 -14.23 -0.58 -10.62
C TYR A 143 -14.93 -1.01 -11.92
N PHE A 144 -14.28 -0.86 -13.07
CA PHE A 144 -14.83 -1.24 -14.37
C PHE A 144 -14.38 -2.62 -14.87
N ILE A 145 -13.61 -3.39 -14.09
CA ILE A 145 -13.22 -4.77 -14.48
C ILE A 145 -14.46 -5.63 -14.77
N VAL A 146 -15.57 -5.37 -14.05
CA VAL A 146 -16.84 -6.05 -14.26
C VAL A 146 -17.42 -5.87 -15.67
N THR A 147 -17.01 -4.85 -16.43
CA THR A 147 -17.51 -4.59 -17.79
C THR A 147 -16.65 -5.20 -18.89
N PHE A 148 -15.49 -5.77 -18.57
CA PHE A 148 -14.59 -6.37 -19.56
C PHE A 148 -15.29 -7.36 -20.49
N PRO A 149 -16.05 -8.36 -19.99
CA PRO A 149 -16.60 -9.38 -20.89
C PRO A 149 -17.62 -8.80 -21.88
N VAL A 150 -18.47 -7.87 -21.43
CA VAL A 150 -19.53 -7.31 -22.28
C VAL A 150 -19.00 -6.40 -23.37
N GLN A 151 -17.92 -5.65 -23.12
CA GLN A 151 -17.28 -4.81 -24.13
C GLN A 151 -16.83 -5.65 -25.33
N TYR A 152 -16.18 -6.79 -25.10
CA TYR A 152 -15.73 -7.68 -26.18
C TYR A 152 -16.87 -8.48 -26.82
N ILE A 153 -17.91 -8.86 -26.08
CA ILE A 153 -19.13 -9.47 -26.66
C ILE A 153 -19.81 -8.49 -27.62
N VAL A 154 -19.98 -7.23 -27.21
CA VAL A 154 -20.57 -6.18 -28.05
C VAL A 154 -19.70 -5.92 -29.28
N ALA A 155 -18.37 -5.86 -29.12
CA ALA A 155 -17.45 -5.73 -30.24
C ALA A 155 -17.57 -6.91 -31.24
N ALA A 156 -17.72 -8.15 -30.75
CA ALA A 156 -17.91 -9.33 -31.60
C ALA A 156 -19.23 -9.26 -32.39
N ILE A 157 -20.32 -8.77 -31.78
CA ILE A 157 -21.59 -8.51 -32.48
C ILE A 157 -21.41 -7.44 -33.56
N GLY A 158 -20.62 -6.39 -33.28
CA GLY A 158 -20.27 -5.37 -34.27
C GLY A 158 -19.46 -5.93 -35.44
N ALA A 159 -18.50 -6.82 -35.16
CA ALA A 159 -17.70 -7.50 -36.18
C ALA A 159 -18.56 -8.42 -37.06
N ASP A 160 -19.43 -9.24 -36.47
CA ASP A 160 -20.35 -10.10 -37.20
C ASP A 160 -21.28 -9.28 -38.10
N GLN A 161 -21.85 -8.19 -37.57
CA GLN A 161 -22.69 -7.29 -38.34
C GLN A 161 -21.92 -6.67 -39.52
N LEU A 162 -20.70 -6.16 -39.28
CA LEU A 162 -19.86 -5.56 -40.31
C LEU A 162 -19.52 -6.56 -41.42
N PHE A 163 -19.14 -7.79 -41.06
CA PHE A 163 -18.74 -8.82 -42.02
C PHE A 163 -19.93 -9.49 -42.70
N SER A 164 -21.11 -9.49 -42.09
CA SER A 164 -22.35 -10.00 -42.72
C SER A 164 -22.71 -9.21 -43.98
N VAL A 165 -22.47 -7.89 -43.98
CA VAL A 165 -22.71 -6.99 -45.12
C VAL A 165 -21.74 -7.27 -46.27
N LEU A 166 -20.54 -7.78 -45.98
CA LEU A 166 -19.55 -8.15 -46.98
C LEU A 166 -19.96 -9.47 -47.66
N LYS A 167 -20.40 -9.39 -48.92
CA LYS A 167 -20.92 -10.54 -49.69
C LYS A 167 -19.84 -11.55 -50.10
N ALA A 168 -18.60 -11.09 -50.33
CA ALA A 168 -17.53 -11.98 -50.78
C ALA A 168 -16.89 -12.71 -49.59
N ARG A 169 -16.69 -14.03 -49.73
CA ARG A 169 -16.04 -14.88 -48.72
C ARG A 169 -14.64 -14.40 -48.36
N THR A 170 -13.89 -13.87 -49.33
CA THR A 170 -12.54 -13.34 -49.14
C THR A 170 -12.53 -12.17 -48.15
N PHE A 171 -13.44 -11.20 -48.28
CA PHE A 171 -13.53 -10.06 -47.36
C PHE A 171 -13.89 -10.48 -45.94
N ARG A 172 -14.74 -11.50 -45.76
CA ARG A 172 -15.05 -12.06 -44.43
C ARG A 172 -13.82 -12.72 -43.79
N ILE A 173 -13.07 -13.50 -44.56
CA ILE A 173 -11.83 -14.13 -44.07
C ILE A 173 -10.81 -13.07 -43.69
N THR A 174 -10.61 -12.04 -44.54
CA THR A 174 -9.71 -10.92 -44.23
C THR A 174 -10.17 -10.16 -42.99
N GLY A 175 -11.47 -9.90 -42.83
CA GLY A 175 -12.03 -9.23 -41.65
C GLY A 175 -11.76 -9.98 -40.36
N TRP A 176 -12.03 -11.28 -40.32
CA TRP A 176 -11.68 -12.12 -39.16
C TRP A 176 -10.17 -12.22 -38.94
N GLY A 177 -9.38 -12.25 -40.02
CA GLY A 177 -7.93 -12.16 -39.95
C GLY A 177 -7.44 -10.86 -39.29
N LEU A 178 -8.08 -9.72 -39.57
CA LEU A 178 -7.78 -8.44 -38.91
C LEU A 178 -8.12 -8.47 -37.43
N VAL A 179 -9.26 -9.05 -37.04
CA VAL A 179 -9.64 -9.22 -35.62
C VAL A 179 -8.58 -10.04 -34.88
N ILE A 180 -8.19 -11.20 -35.42
CA ILE A 180 -7.17 -12.09 -34.83
C ILE A 180 -5.80 -11.40 -34.76
N SER A 181 -5.40 -10.71 -35.83
CA SER A 181 -4.15 -9.94 -35.86
C SER A 181 -4.14 -8.82 -34.83
N SER A 182 -5.27 -8.11 -34.66
CA SER A 182 -5.39 -7.05 -33.65
C SER A 182 -5.29 -7.59 -32.21
N ALA A 183 -5.93 -8.74 -31.93
CA ALA A 183 -5.83 -9.40 -30.64
C ALA A 183 -4.41 -9.92 -30.36
N SER A 184 -3.75 -10.45 -31.39
CA SER A 184 -2.34 -10.86 -31.33
C SER A 184 -1.43 -9.68 -31.03
N LEU A 185 -1.66 -8.51 -31.65
CA LEU A 185 -0.87 -7.30 -31.40
C LEU A 185 -1.06 -6.77 -29.98
N GLN A 186 -2.28 -6.76 -29.44
CA GLN A 186 -2.51 -6.37 -28.04
C GLN A 186 -1.87 -7.35 -27.05
N THR A 187 -1.94 -8.65 -27.34
CA THR A 187 -1.26 -9.68 -26.54
C THR A 187 0.25 -9.46 -26.55
N TRP A 188 0.83 -9.20 -27.73
CA TRP A 188 2.24 -8.87 -27.87
C TRP A 188 2.60 -7.58 -27.10
N ALA A 189 1.82 -6.51 -27.21
CA ALA A 189 2.06 -5.26 -26.48
C ALA A 189 2.04 -5.46 -24.96
N THR A 190 1.14 -6.31 -24.46
CA THR A 190 1.09 -6.70 -23.04
C THR A 190 2.33 -7.49 -22.63
N ILE A 191 2.78 -8.46 -23.43
CA ILE A 191 4.01 -9.21 -23.17
C ILE A 191 5.23 -8.29 -23.19
N ALA A 192 5.31 -7.38 -24.16
CA ALA A 192 6.37 -6.38 -24.28
C ALA A 192 6.41 -5.47 -23.04
N LEU A 193 5.25 -5.03 -22.56
CA LEU A 193 5.14 -4.27 -21.31
C LEU A 193 5.64 -5.08 -20.10
N LEU A 194 5.19 -6.34 -19.95
CA LEU A 194 5.62 -7.20 -18.84
C LEU A 194 7.12 -7.47 -18.86
N GLN A 195 7.71 -7.66 -20.04
CA GLN A 195 9.16 -7.74 -20.19
C GLN A 195 9.84 -6.43 -19.83
N TYR A 196 9.29 -5.30 -20.28
CA TYR A 196 9.83 -3.97 -20.00
C TYR A 196 9.88 -3.71 -18.49
N VAL A 197 8.76 -3.90 -17.77
CA VAL A 197 8.71 -3.70 -16.31
C VAL A 197 9.56 -4.74 -15.58
N SER A 198 9.77 -5.93 -16.13
CA SER A 198 10.68 -6.91 -15.52
C SER A 198 12.15 -6.50 -15.60
N LEU A 199 12.54 -5.70 -16.59
CA LEU A 199 13.94 -5.35 -16.87
C LEU A 199 14.32 -3.94 -16.40
N HIS A 200 13.36 -3.01 -16.41
CA HIS A 200 13.60 -1.60 -16.12
C HIS A 200 12.95 -1.19 -14.79
N ASN A 201 13.70 -0.45 -13.98
CA ASN A 201 13.12 0.19 -12.81
C ASN A 201 12.02 1.16 -13.27
N THR A 202 10.82 1.02 -12.69
CA THR A 202 9.61 1.79 -13.02
C THR A 202 9.08 2.48 -11.76
N PRO A 203 9.76 3.55 -11.30
CA PRO A 203 9.36 4.28 -10.09
C PRO A 203 7.93 4.80 -10.21
N SER A 204 7.12 4.60 -9.17
CA SER A 204 5.70 4.95 -9.14
C SER A 204 4.84 4.31 -10.24
N GLY A 205 5.34 3.23 -10.86
CA GLY A 205 4.62 2.39 -11.82
C GLY A 205 4.32 1.01 -11.23
N PHE A 206 4.73 -0.06 -11.92
CA PHE A 206 4.44 -1.46 -11.59
C PHE A 206 5.03 -1.97 -10.25
N GLY A 207 5.95 -1.22 -9.63
CA GLY A 207 6.67 -1.68 -8.44
C GLY A 207 7.68 -2.78 -8.74
N THR A 208 8.21 -3.42 -7.69
CA THR A 208 9.20 -4.52 -7.81
C THR A 208 8.51 -5.82 -8.22
N PRO A 209 8.91 -6.49 -9.32
CA PRO A 209 8.31 -7.74 -9.74
C PRO A 209 8.37 -8.83 -8.67
N LEU A 210 7.28 -9.58 -8.51
CA LEU A 210 7.16 -10.63 -7.51
C LEU A 210 8.28 -11.67 -7.56
N SER A 211 8.77 -12.02 -8.77
CA SER A 211 9.87 -12.98 -8.93
C SER A 211 11.16 -12.55 -8.21
N MET A 212 11.44 -11.24 -8.15
CA MET A 212 12.61 -10.71 -7.45
C MET A 212 12.43 -10.78 -5.93
N THR A 213 11.23 -10.46 -5.44
CA THR A 213 10.85 -10.63 -4.03
C THR A 213 10.89 -12.10 -3.61
N MET A 214 10.45 -13.01 -4.48
CA MET A 214 10.48 -14.46 -4.23
C MET A 214 11.90 -15.01 -4.07
N ASN A 215 12.89 -14.48 -4.80
CA ASN A 215 14.28 -14.87 -4.59
C ASN A 215 14.78 -14.54 -3.18
N ALA A 216 14.38 -13.38 -2.63
CA ALA A 216 14.69 -12.99 -1.26
C ALA A 216 13.94 -13.88 -0.24
N VAL A 217 12.66 -14.14 -0.48
CA VAL A 217 11.83 -15.03 0.36
C VAL A 217 12.40 -16.45 0.42
N ASN A 218 12.78 -17.02 -0.72
CA ASN A 218 13.42 -18.34 -0.78
C ASN A 218 14.74 -18.36 0.01
N LYS A 219 15.51 -17.27 -0.05
CA LYS A 219 16.75 -17.14 0.74
C LYS A 219 16.45 -17.07 2.24
N VAL A 220 15.42 -16.32 2.65
CA VAL A 220 14.97 -16.26 4.04
C VAL A 220 14.54 -17.64 4.53
N GLN A 221 13.70 -18.35 3.77
CA GLN A 221 13.24 -19.70 4.10
C GLN A 221 14.41 -20.68 4.26
N HIS A 222 15.38 -20.63 3.34
CA HIS A 222 16.58 -21.44 3.42
C HIS A 222 17.40 -21.12 4.67
N LEU A 223 17.63 -19.84 4.99
CA LEU A 223 18.36 -19.48 6.20
C LEU A 223 17.58 -19.91 7.45
N TYR A 224 16.28 -19.65 7.52
CA TYR A 224 15.44 -19.98 8.67
C TYR A 224 15.44 -21.49 8.96
N SER A 225 15.41 -22.32 7.91
CA SER A 225 15.43 -23.78 8.06
C SER A 225 16.80 -24.35 8.47
N ASN A 226 17.88 -23.60 8.20
CA ASN A 226 19.26 -24.07 8.41
C ASN A 226 19.97 -23.38 9.57
N THR A 227 19.35 -22.40 10.21
CA THR A 227 19.91 -21.70 11.38
C THR A 227 18.93 -21.65 12.53
N ASN A 228 19.43 -21.49 13.75
CA ASN A 228 18.61 -21.33 14.96
C ASN A 228 18.02 -19.91 15.08
N SER A 229 17.51 -19.36 13.97
CA SER A 229 16.86 -18.06 13.94
C SER A 229 15.43 -18.20 14.43
N SER A 230 15.05 -17.36 15.39
CA SER A 230 13.72 -17.38 15.99
C SER A 230 12.65 -16.74 15.10
N GLU A 231 13.04 -15.76 14.29
CA GLU A 231 12.12 -14.97 13.46
C GLU A 231 12.83 -14.23 12.31
N VAL A 232 12.04 -13.54 11.50
CA VAL A 232 12.50 -12.63 10.45
C VAL A 232 12.06 -11.20 10.78
N LEU A 233 13.00 -10.26 10.79
CA LEU A 233 12.75 -8.82 10.83
C LEU A 233 12.77 -8.27 9.41
N ILE A 234 11.65 -7.68 8.99
CA ILE A 234 11.46 -7.14 7.66
C ILE A 234 11.53 -5.62 7.75
N LEU A 235 12.58 -5.05 7.16
CA LEU A 235 12.90 -3.63 7.24
C LEU A 235 12.42 -2.90 5.99
N GLY A 236 11.49 -1.97 6.17
CA GLY A 236 10.88 -1.24 5.06
C GLY A 236 10.36 0.13 5.47
N LEU A 237 9.56 0.71 4.59
CA LEU A 237 8.72 1.84 4.91
C LEU A 237 7.38 1.30 5.41
N GLY A 238 6.92 1.77 6.57
CA GLY A 238 5.75 1.23 7.24
C GLY A 238 6.02 -0.11 7.96
N ASN A 239 5.11 -0.46 8.85
CA ASN A 239 5.20 -1.63 9.72
C ASN A 239 3.86 -2.36 9.94
N ASP A 240 2.81 -1.93 9.25
CA ASP A 240 1.46 -2.52 9.34
C ASP A 240 1.04 -3.11 7.98
N PRO A 241 0.88 -4.44 7.87
CA PRO A 241 0.46 -5.12 6.65
C PRO A 241 -0.99 -4.84 6.22
N ALA A 242 -1.83 -4.23 7.06
CA ALA A 242 -3.19 -3.86 6.67
C ALA A 242 -3.22 -2.63 5.76
N ILE A 243 -2.26 -1.72 5.89
CA ILE A 243 -2.26 -0.42 5.21
C ILE A 243 -1.01 -0.16 4.38
N HIS A 244 0.13 -0.81 4.68
CA HIS A 244 1.38 -0.59 3.96
C HIS A 244 1.67 -1.75 2.99
N GLU A 245 1.88 -1.40 1.72
CA GLU A 245 2.14 -2.35 0.62
C GLU A 245 3.30 -3.30 0.93
N TYR A 246 4.43 -2.77 1.38
CA TYR A 246 5.64 -3.56 1.60
C TYR A 246 5.46 -4.62 2.71
N PRO A 247 4.99 -4.27 3.93
CA PRO A 247 4.55 -5.25 4.91
C PRO A 247 3.51 -6.25 4.39
N ALA A 248 2.51 -5.81 3.63
CA ALA A 248 1.45 -6.69 3.11
C ALA A 248 2.01 -7.81 2.22
N ILE A 249 2.95 -7.49 1.31
CA ILE A 249 3.59 -8.47 0.43
C ILE A 249 4.30 -9.55 1.25
N TYR A 250 5.17 -9.17 2.19
CA TYR A 250 5.92 -10.17 2.95
C TYR A 250 5.07 -10.90 4.00
N ASN A 251 4.01 -10.28 4.53
CA ASN A 251 3.04 -10.96 5.39
C ASN A 251 2.41 -12.15 4.67
N ALA A 252 2.04 -11.97 3.40
CA ALA A 252 1.51 -13.04 2.58
C ALA A 252 2.59 -14.10 2.26
N LEU A 253 3.77 -13.69 1.80
CA LEU A 253 4.82 -14.60 1.33
C LEU A 253 5.55 -15.36 2.44
N LEU A 254 5.60 -14.82 3.66
CA LEU A 254 6.27 -15.42 4.82
C LEU A 254 5.27 -15.83 5.91
N SER A 255 4.00 -16.06 5.57
CA SER A 255 2.92 -16.40 6.51
C SER A 255 3.21 -17.62 7.41
N HIS A 256 4.10 -18.53 7.00
CA HIS A 256 4.51 -19.71 7.78
C HIS A 256 5.77 -19.51 8.63
N ILE A 257 6.43 -18.36 8.54
CA ILE A 257 7.63 -18.04 9.31
C ILE A 257 7.29 -16.88 10.26
N PRO A 258 7.57 -16.99 11.58
CA PRO A 258 7.41 -15.88 12.49
C PRO A 258 8.19 -14.66 12.00
N HIS A 259 7.49 -13.53 11.81
CA HIS A 259 8.11 -12.32 11.31
C HIS A 259 7.49 -11.07 11.93
N ARG A 260 8.25 -9.97 11.89
CA ARG A 260 7.86 -8.64 12.37
C ARG A 260 8.34 -7.57 11.40
N PHE A 261 7.58 -6.50 11.30
CA PHE A 261 7.85 -5.39 10.40
C PHE A 261 8.41 -4.21 11.18
N VAL A 262 9.54 -3.68 10.71
CA VAL A 262 10.21 -2.55 11.34
C VAL A 262 10.25 -1.41 10.35
N ASP A 263 9.61 -0.29 10.71
CA ASP A 263 9.76 0.95 9.95
C ASP A 263 11.13 1.54 10.27
N LYS A 264 12.03 1.44 9.29
CA LYS A 264 13.42 1.84 9.45
C LYS A 264 13.60 3.33 9.75
N ARG A 265 12.59 4.17 9.44
CA ARG A 265 12.65 5.62 9.71
C ARG A 265 12.60 5.92 11.21
N TYR A 266 11.90 5.09 11.98
CA TYR A 266 11.58 5.40 13.37
C TYR A 266 12.30 4.50 14.36
N SER A 267 12.66 3.27 14.00
CA SER A 267 13.29 2.38 14.97
C SER A 267 14.12 1.25 14.37
N ASN A 268 15.06 0.75 15.16
CA ASN A 268 15.66 -0.57 15.01
C ASN A 268 15.28 -1.46 16.19
N VAL A 269 14.95 -2.72 15.91
CA VAL A 269 14.55 -3.74 16.88
C VAL A 269 15.63 -4.81 16.93
N LEU A 270 16.09 -5.11 18.12
CA LEU A 270 17.17 -6.04 18.41
C LEU A 270 16.61 -7.15 19.32
N PRO A 271 16.19 -8.28 18.73
CA PRO A 271 15.61 -9.38 19.50
C PRO A 271 16.64 -10.04 20.41
N LYS A 272 16.16 -10.67 21.49
CA LYS A 272 17.00 -11.47 22.40
C LYS A 272 17.61 -12.70 21.73
N LEU A 273 16.89 -13.29 20.79
CA LEU A 273 17.29 -14.50 20.07
C LEU A 273 17.83 -14.14 18.68
N PRO A 274 18.61 -15.03 18.04
CA PRO A 274 19.03 -14.79 16.67
C PRO A 274 17.83 -14.59 15.75
N ALA A 275 17.97 -13.71 14.77
CA ALA A 275 16.92 -13.41 13.79
C ALA A 275 17.52 -13.30 12.39
N ILE A 276 16.68 -13.38 11.37
CA ILE A 276 17.06 -13.03 10.00
C ILE A 276 16.57 -11.61 9.72
N VAL A 277 17.38 -10.80 9.07
CA VAL A 277 17.00 -9.46 8.64
C VAL A 277 16.84 -9.48 7.13
N LEU A 278 15.68 -9.04 6.66
CA LEU A 278 15.42 -8.76 5.25
C LEU A 278 15.28 -7.24 5.09
N HIS A 279 16.11 -6.63 4.25
CA HIS A 279 16.13 -5.18 4.06
C HIS A 279 16.18 -4.80 2.59
N HIS A 280 15.23 -3.98 2.14
CA HIS A 280 15.31 -3.34 0.83
C HIS A 280 16.18 -2.07 0.86
N GLN A 281 17.29 -2.10 0.14
CA GLN A 281 18.27 -1.02 0.01
C GLN A 281 18.18 -0.40 -1.39
N PRO A 282 17.54 0.78 -1.54
CA PRO A 282 17.50 1.45 -2.84
C PRO A 282 18.90 1.98 -3.22
N VAL A 283 19.11 2.28 -4.52
CA VAL A 283 20.42 2.77 -5.02
C VAL A 283 20.89 4.04 -4.30
N ASN A 284 19.96 4.95 -4.03
CA ASN A 284 20.21 6.17 -3.25
C ASN A 284 19.44 6.06 -1.93
N PRO A 285 19.99 5.36 -0.92
CA PRO A 285 19.33 5.27 0.37
C PRO A 285 19.28 6.64 1.02
N GLN A 286 18.11 7.00 1.56
CA GLN A 286 18.06 8.08 2.53
C GLN A 286 19.00 7.71 3.69
N PRO A 287 19.79 8.66 4.21
CA PRO A 287 20.61 8.43 5.38
C PRO A 287 19.67 8.13 6.56
N VAL A 288 19.58 6.86 6.91
CA VAL A 288 18.76 6.36 8.01
C VAL A 288 19.66 5.57 8.93
N HIS A 289 19.50 5.74 10.24
CA HIS A 289 20.25 5.01 11.25
C HIS A 289 19.98 3.51 11.11
N ASN A 290 20.96 2.76 10.60
CA ASN A 290 20.84 1.33 10.36
C ASN A 290 21.93 0.55 11.13
N TYR A 291 21.58 0.10 12.33
CA TYR A 291 22.48 -0.74 13.14
C TYR A 291 22.59 -2.16 12.59
N TYR A 292 21.63 -2.63 11.79
CA TYR A 292 21.68 -3.97 11.23
C TYR A 292 22.86 -4.14 10.27
N ASP A 293 23.35 -3.08 9.63
CA ASP A 293 24.51 -3.18 8.77
C ASP A 293 25.80 -3.54 9.52
N GLN A 294 25.92 -3.12 10.78
CA GLN A 294 27.07 -3.44 11.62
C GLN A 294 26.88 -4.75 12.39
N LEU A 295 25.63 -5.03 12.81
CA LEU A 295 25.32 -6.14 13.71
C LEU A 295 25.00 -7.46 12.98
N SER A 296 24.69 -7.41 11.69
CA SER A 296 24.34 -8.60 10.92
C SER A 296 25.54 -9.22 10.19
N ILE A 297 25.52 -10.55 10.11
CA ILE A 297 26.52 -11.38 9.45
C ILE A 297 25.89 -12.15 8.27
N ALA A 298 26.72 -12.88 7.51
CA ALA A 298 26.28 -13.75 6.42
C ALA A 298 25.37 -13.05 5.38
N LYS A 299 25.70 -11.80 5.04
CA LYS A 299 24.92 -10.97 4.13
C LYS A 299 24.86 -11.59 2.73
N SER A 300 23.64 -11.73 2.21
CA SER A 300 23.34 -12.15 0.85
C SER A 300 22.60 -11.02 0.14
N TYR A 301 23.04 -10.70 -1.08
CA TYR A 301 22.52 -9.57 -1.85
C TYR A 301 21.76 -10.08 -3.06
N ILE A 302 20.45 -9.82 -3.11
CA ILE A 302 19.60 -10.07 -4.27
C ILE A 302 19.52 -8.76 -5.05
N ARG A 303 20.15 -8.72 -6.23
CA ARG A 303 20.09 -7.56 -7.10
C ARG A 303 18.70 -7.42 -7.71
N LEU A 304 18.16 -6.20 -7.67
CA LEU A 304 16.93 -5.84 -8.38
C LEU A 304 17.27 -5.28 -9.76
N ARG A 305 16.30 -4.64 -10.42
CA ARG A 305 16.51 -3.99 -11.72
C ARG A 305 17.55 -2.88 -11.61
N SER A 306 18.18 -2.55 -12.74
CA SER A 306 19.14 -1.44 -12.79
C SER A 306 18.49 -0.15 -12.28
N GLY A 307 19.13 0.53 -11.34
CA GLY A 307 18.61 1.75 -10.71
C GLY A 307 17.61 1.53 -9.58
N GLU A 308 17.21 0.30 -9.26
CA GLU A 308 16.22 0.01 -8.20
C GLU A 308 16.89 -0.26 -6.85
N GLY A 309 17.95 -1.07 -6.82
CA GLY A 309 18.73 -1.35 -5.63
C GLY A 309 18.94 -2.84 -5.39
N THR A 310 19.00 -3.22 -4.12
CA THR A 310 19.22 -4.60 -3.69
C THR A 310 18.30 -4.95 -2.52
N ILE A 311 17.93 -6.22 -2.42
CA ILE A 311 17.38 -6.79 -1.19
C ILE A 311 18.52 -7.52 -0.50
N THR A 312 18.82 -7.11 0.73
CA THR A 312 19.83 -7.75 1.58
C THR A 312 19.13 -8.68 2.56
N VAL A 313 19.58 -9.92 2.59
CA VAL A 313 19.16 -10.92 3.58
C VAL A 313 20.39 -11.27 4.43
N SER A 314 20.30 -11.10 5.73
CA SER A 314 21.41 -11.32 6.66
C SER A 314 20.94 -11.96 7.97
N GLN A 315 21.90 -12.45 8.76
CA GLN A 315 21.61 -13.00 10.09
C GLN A 315 21.99 -11.98 11.16
N LEU A 316 21.04 -11.66 12.02
CA LEU A 316 21.25 -10.85 13.20
C LEU A 316 21.54 -11.76 14.39
N LEU A 317 22.74 -11.59 14.96
CA LEU A 317 23.09 -12.28 16.20
C LEU A 317 22.41 -11.60 17.40
N PRO A 318 22.19 -12.33 18.51
CA PRO A 318 21.69 -11.76 19.74
C PRO A 318 22.47 -10.52 20.15
N PHE A 319 21.77 -9.43 20.38
CA PHE A 319 22.41 -8.18 20.75
C PHE A 319 22.93 -8.25 22.20
N ALA A 320 24.25 -8.13 22.35
CA ALA A 320 24.90 -7.94 23.64
C ALA A 320 25.41 -6.48 23.72
N PRO A 321 24.74 -5.58 24.47
CA PRO A 321 25.15 -4.19 24.55
C PRO A 321 26.56 -4.06 25.13
N LYS A 322 27.41 -3.25 24.49
CA LYS A 322 28.64 -2.76 25.12
C LYS A 322 28.27 -1.70 26.16
N THR A 323 29.07 -1.58 27.22
CA THR A 323 28.79 -0.73 28.40
C THR A 323 28.69 0.77 28.13
N ASN A 324 29.14 1.26 26.97
CA ASN A 324 29.22 2.70 26.63
C ASN A 324 28.39 3.13 25.41
N THR A 325 27.36 2.38 25.00
CA THR A 325 26.62 2.70 23.77
C THR A 325 25.72 3.94 23.90
N TYR A 326 25.27 4.31 25.10
CA TYR A 326 24.33 5.42 25.33
C TYR A 326 24.46 5.95 26.77
N ARG A 327 23.99 7.18 27.02
CA ARG A 327 23.89 7.77 28.36
C ARG A 327 22.61 7.28 29.03
N GLN A 328 22.71 6.78 30.26
CA GLN A 328 21.54 6.25 30.95
C GLN A 328 20.71 7.38 31.58
N PHE A 329 19.38 7.22 31.53
CA PHE A 329 18.49 8.02 32.36
C PHE A 329 18.59 7.60 33.83
N VAL A 330 18.33 8.56 34.73
CA VAL A 330 18.27 8.29 36.16
C VAL A 330 16.99 7.50 36.48
N PRO A 331 17.03 6.46 37.33
CA PRO A 331 15.83 5.78 37.78
C PRO A 331 14.81 6.73 38.45
N PRO A 332 13.50 6.45 38.36
CA PRO A 332 12.90 5.28 37.71
C PRO A 332 12.87 5.37 36.17
N ARG A 333 12.99 4.20 35.53
CA ARG A 333 13.10 4.07 34.07
C ARG A 333 11.94 3.30 33.44
N THR A 334 11.12 2.66 34.26
CA THR A 334 10.06 1.77 33.81
C THR A 334 8.75 2.53 33.80
N LEU A 335 8.01 2.40 32.71
CA LEU A 335 6.67 2.92 32.51
C LEU A 335 5.63 1.89 32.96
N ALA A 336 4.41 2.35 33.27
CA ALA A 336 3.31 1.50 33.73
C ALA A 336 2.90 0.43 32.70
N ASN A 337 3.19 0.63 31.40
CA ASN A 337 2.99 -0.35 30.34
C ASN A 337 4.15 -1.38 30.22
N GLY A 338 5.09 -1.39 31.16
CA GLY A 338 6.22 -2.32 31.21
C GLY A 338 7.43 -1.91 30.36
N VAL A 339 7.31 -0.86 29.54
CA VAL A 339 8.46 -0.30 28.79
C VAL A 339 9.51 0.22 29.75
N SER A 340 10.78 -0.07 29.50
CA SER A 340 11.89 0.52 30.26
C SER A 340 12.75 1.42 29.38
N ILE A 341 12.67 2.74 29.58
CA ILE A 341 13.46 3.73 28.85
C ILE A 341 14.84 3.84 29.50
N LEU A 342 15.84 3.29 28.83
CA LEU A 342 17.16 3.07 29.41
C LEU A 342 18.05 4.29 29.32
N GLY A 343 18.01 5.00 28.20
CA GLY A 343 18.89 6.12 27.96
C GLY A 343 18.81 6.70 26.55
N TYR A 344 19.77 7.55 26.23
CA TYR A 344 19.83 8.32 24.99
C TYR A 344 21.25 8.49 24.48
N SER A 345 21.38 8.66 23.17
CA SER A 345 22.59 9.03 22.44
C SER A 345 22.27 10.22 21.54
N THR A 346 23.29 10.99 21.16
CA THR A 346 23.12 12.18 20.32
C THR A 346 24.23 12.24 19.28
N HIS A 347 23.86 12.72 18.10
CA HIS A 347 24.71 13.04 16.97
C HIS A 347 24.32 14.45 16.51
N THR A 348 25.15 15.43 16.86
CA THR A 348 24.93 16.84 16.53
C THR A 348 25.72 17.24 15.28
N THR A 349 25.08 18.01 14.40
CA THR A 349 25.75 18.81 13.38
C THR A 349 25.49 20.30 13.64
N GLU A 350 26.12 21.21 12.88
CA GLU A 350 25.96 22.67 13.08
C GLU A 350 24.49 23.14 13.06
N ASN A 351 23.61 22.46 12.31
CA ASN A 351 22.21 22.88 12.11
C ASN A 351 21.18 21.75 12.28
N SER A 352 21.60 20.55 12.73
CA SER A 352 20.68 19.44 12.99
C SER A 352 21.09 18.67 14.24
N LEU A 353 20.07 18.25 14.98
CA LEU A 353 20.20 17.41 16.15
C LEU A 353 19.52 16.09 15.84
N GLU A 354 20.32 15.02 15.84
CA GLU A 354 19.84 13.66 15.74
C GLU A 354 20.08 12.97 17.07
N TRP A 355 19.07 12.29 17.60
CA TRP A 355 19.22 11.56 18.86
C TRP A 355 18.44 10.27 18.83
N GLU A 356 18.84 9.37 19.71
CA GLU A 356 18.25 8.06 19.81
C GLU A 356 17.75 7.84 21.23
N ILE A 357 16.59 7.20 21.34
CA ILE A 357 16.06 6.70 22.60
C ILE A 357 16.22 5.19 22.64
N HIS A 358 16.89 4.72 23.68
CA HIS A 358 17.22 3.32 23.89
C HIS A 358 16.28 2.75 24.94
N TRP A 359 15.49 1.73 24.60
CA TRP A 359 14.48 1.19 25.51
C TRP A 359 14.26 -0.32 25.35
N ILE A 360 13.66 -0.93 26.37
CA ILE A 360 13.22 -2.32 26.37
C ILE A 360 11.71 -2.37 26.29
N THR A 361 11.20 -3.23 25.42
CA THR A 361 9.76 -3.46 25.24
C THR A 361 9.10 -4.11 26.45
N GLY A 362 7.84 -3.75 26.69
CA GLY A 362 6.97 -4.37 27.69
C GLY A 362 6.26 -5.61 27.16
N GLU A 363 5.05 -5.87 27.66
CA GLU A 363 4.18 -6.93 27.18
C GLU A 363 3.40 -6.51 25.93
N ARG A 364 3.07 -7.47 25.07
CA ARG A 364 2.30 -7.24 23.85
C ARG A 364 0.91 -6.68 24.18
N THR A 365 0.52 -5.63 23.48
CA THR A 365 -0.81 -4.98 23.57
C THR A 365 -1.20 -4.40 22.22
N ASP A 366 -2.49 -4.17 21.98
CA ASP A 366 -3.00 -3.55 20.76
C ASP A 366 -3.05 -2.02 20.83
N ALA A 367 -2.57 -1.43 21.93
CA ALA A 367 -2.45 0.02 22.06
C ALA A 367 -1.34 0.59 21.17
N ASP A 368 -1.63 1.70 20.50
CA ASP A 368 -0.64 2.47 19.77
C ASP A 368 0.01 3.49 20.70
N TYR A 369 1.35 3.46 20.76
CA TYR A 369 2.11 4.35 21.62
C TYR A 369 3.06 5.22 20.82
N HIS A 370 3.18 6.47 21.24
CA HIS A 370 4.11 7.44 20.69
C HIS A 370 5.05 7.92 21.79
N PHE A 371 6.28 8.26 21.39
CA PHE A 371 7.19 9.00 22.26
C PHE A 371 7.00 10.49 22.04
N PHE A 372 6.97 11.26 23.13
CA PHE A 372 7.21 12.70 23.07
C PHE A 372 8.63 12.99 23.52
N ASN A 373 9.27 13.97 22.87
CA ASN A 373 10.57 14.49 23.27
C ASN A 373 10.46 16.01 23.39
N HIS A 374 10.63 16.54 24.59
CA HIS A 374 10.70 17.98 24.83
C HIS A 374 12.15 18.42 24.98
N LEU A 375 12.53 19.44 24.23
CA LEU A 375 13.90 19.93 24.13
C LEU A 375 14.00 21.29 24.79
N TYR A 376 15.00 21.45 25.64
CA TYR A 376 15.21 22.65 26.45
C TYR A 376 16.64 23.19 26.29
N ASN A 377 16.77 24.51 26.25
CA ASN A 377 18.06 25.20 26.21
C ASN A 377 18.69 25.31 27.62
N ALA A 378 19.82 26.02 27.72
CA ALA A 378 20.54 26.23 28.99
C ALA A 378 19.75 27.06 30.02
N THR A 379 18.86 27.96 29.58
CA THR A 379 18.02 28.80 30.46
C THR A 379 16.79 28.07 30.97
N GLY A 380 16.52 26.85 30.48
CA GLY A 380 15.36 26.04 30.85
C GLY A 380 14.11 26.36 30.03
N GLU A 381 14.23 27.09 28.93
CA GLU A 381 13.15 27.36 28.00
C GLU A 381 12.99 26.20 27.01
N LYS A 382 11.74 25.83 26.71
CA LYS A 382 11.43 24.80 25.70
C LYS A 382 11.72 25.38 24.32
N VAL A 383 12.69 24.81 23.62
CA VAL A 383 13.11 25.25 22.28
C VAL A 383 12.60 24.34 21.17
N GLY A 384 12.05 23.17 21.52
CA GLY A 384 11.55 22.23 20.53
C GLY A 384 10.74 21.09 21.11
N GLN A 385 10.06 20.38 20.22
CA GLN A 385 9.39 19.12 20.49
C GLN A 385 9.44 18.23 19.26
N SER A 386 9.73 16.95 19.47
CA SER A 386 9.69 15.94 18.41
C SER A 386 8.99 14.70 18.92
N ASP A 387 7.88 14.36 18.28
CA ASP A 387 7.07 13.20 18.59
C ASP A 387 7.17 12.20 17.44
N ALA A 388 7.25 10.92 17.77
CA ALA A 388 7.24 9.87 16.77
C ALA A 388 6.57 8.60 17.30
N PRO A 389 5.99 7.78 16.40
CA PRO A 389 5.49 6.46 16.75
C PRO A 389 6.59 5.60 17.38
N SER A 390 6.24 4.84 18.41
CA SER A 390 7.11 3.77 18.93
C SER A 390 7.07 2.54 18.01
N PHE A 391 7.97 1.58 18.24
CA PHE A 391 7.82 0.26 17.62
C PHE A 391 6.46 -0.34 18.05
N PRO A 392 5.59 -0.80 17.14
CA PRO A 392 4.20 -1.12 17.48
C PRO A 392 4.07 -2.17 18.57
N ALA A 393 3.21 -1.89 19.56
CA ALA A 393 3.08 -2.74 20.74
C ALA A 393 2.52 -4.12 20.45
N HIS A 394 1.73 -4.26 19.38
CA HIS A 394 1.20 -5.55 18.93
C HIS A 394 2.32 -6.49 18.42
N GLN A 395 3.53 -5.98 18.19
CA GLN A 395 4.72 -6.74 17.76
C GLN A 395 5.75 -6.93 18.89
N TRP A 396 5.48 -6.43 20.10
CA TRP A 396 6.42 -6.54 21.21
C TRP A 396 6.65 -7.99 21.64
N LYS A 397 7.91 -8.30 21.96
CA LYS A 397 8.30 -9.50 22.67
C LYS A 397 9.13 -9.06 23.87
N ASN A 398 8.74 -9.54 25.05
CA ASN A 398 9.30 -9.08 26.31
C ASN A 398 10.84 -9.11 26.32
N GLY A 399 11.41 -7.92 26.50
CA GLY A 399 12.84 -7.73 26.64
C GLY A 399 13.59 -7.54 25.33
N ASP A 400 12.90 -7.40 24.20
CA ASP A 400 13.52 -6.88 22.99
C ASP A 400 14.04 -5.48 23.23
N ARG A 401 15.22 -5.21 22.66
CA ARG A 401 15.84 -3.91 22.71
C ARG A 401 15.41 -3.12 21.47
N VAL A 402 14.94 -1.89 21.69
CA VAL A 402 14.56 -0.99 20.60
C VAL A 402 15.37 0.30 20.71
N ILE A 403 15.78 0.80 19.55
CA ILE A 403 16.43 2.10 19.38
C ILE A 403 15.48 2.92 18.52
N SER A 404 14.89 3.97 19.09
CA SER A 404 14.01 4.89 18.38
C SER A 404 14.77 6.13 17.93
N PHE A 405 14.57 6.56 16.69
CA PHE A 405 15.31 7.64 16.05
C PHE A 405 14.50 8.92 15.98
N PHE A 406 15.16 10.04 16.26
CA PHE A 406 14.61 11.37 16.16
C PHE A 406 15.64 12.30 15.52
N ALA A 407 15.16 13.22 14.69
CA ALA A 407 15.98 14.20 14.01
C ALA A 407 15.17 15.47 13.82
N ASP A 408 15.77 16.61 14.14
CA ASP A 408 15.11 17.90 13.96
C ASP A 408 16.17 19.02 13.86
N LYS A 409 15.77 20.18 13.33
CA LYS A 409 16.64 21.33 13.08
C LYS A 409 16.34 22.44 14.07
N PHE A 410 17.36 22.85 14.81
CA PHE A 410 17.23 23.90 15.82
C PHE A 410 18.28 24.98 15.60
N ASN A 411 17.87 26.22 15.83
CA ASN A 411 18.79 27.36 15.84
C ASN A 411 19.46 27.54 17.21
N ASP A 412 18.79 27.08 18.27
CA ASP A 412 19.26 27.20 19.65
C ASP A 412 19.98 25.94 20.12
N GLN A 413 20.99 26.13 20.98
CA GLN A 413 21.70 25.00 21.57
C GLN A 413 20.81 24.29 22.59
N VAL A 414 20.45 23.05 22.29
CA VAL A 414 19.70 22.21 23.22
C VAL A 414 20.64 21.62 24.27
N LYS A 415 20.22 21.65 25.54
CA LYS A 415 20.99 21.14 26.69
C LYS A 415 20.28 20.05 27.47
N GLN A 416 18.95 20.00 27.40
CA GLN A 416 18.15 19.05 28.16
C GLN A 416 17.07 18.44 27.27
N LEU A 417 16.88 17.14 27.46
CA LEU A 417 15.88 16.32 26.80
C LEU A 417 14.95 15.75 27.87
N LYS A 418 13.65 15.91 27.69
CA LYS A 418 12.64 15.20 28.48
C LYS A 418 11.86 14.26 27.60
N VAL A 419 11.72 13.00 28.04
CA VAL A 419 11.14 11.93 27.24
C VAL A 419 10.07 11.22 28.04
N GLY A 420 8.95 10.93 27.38
CA GLY A 420 7.91 10.04 27.88
C GLY A 420 7.16 9.38 26.74
N MET A 421 6.09 8.68 27.09
CA MET A 421 5.29 7.90 26.15
C MET A 421 3.80 8.19 26.39
N TYR A 422 2.99 8.13 25.35
CA TYR A 422 1.54 8.34 25.42
C TYR A 422 0.80 7.43 24.45
N THR A 423 -0.51 7.21 24.68
CA THR A 423 -1.40 6.49 23.75
C THR A 423 -1.83 7.38 22.58
N TYR A 424 -1.93 6.81 21.38
CA TYR A 424 -2.45 7.50 20.20
C TYR A 424 -3.73 6.80 19.71
N PRO A 425 -4.80 7.53 19.34
CA PRO A 425 -4.91 8.99 19.26
C PRO A 425 -5.31 9.70 20.56
N ASP A 426 -5.51 8.99 21.67
CA ASP A 426 -6.12 9.54 22.90
C ASP A 426 -5.23 10.54 23.67
N LEU A 427 -3.93 10.58 23.38
CA LEU A 427 -2.92 11.45 23.99
C LEU A 427 -2.78 11.29 25.52
N GLU A 428 -3.04 10.10 26.05
CA GLU A 428 -2.90 9.83 27.49
C GLU A 428 -1.46 9.43 27.83
N ASN A 429 -0.83 10.17 28.75
CA ASN A 429 0.54 9.90 29.19
C ASN A 429 0.64 8.58 29.96
N ILE A 430 1.64 7.78 29.60
CA ILE A 430 2.05 6.62 30.37
C ILE A 430 2.99 7.07 31.49
N LEU A 431 2.66 6.72 32.72
CA LEU A 431 3.41 7.16 33.89
C LEU A 431 4.61 6.23 34.16
N PHE A 432 5.73 6.81 34.56
CA PHE A 432 6.86 6.11 35.15
C PHE A 432 6.47 5.57 36.52
N VAL A 433 6.95 4.37 36.85
CA VAL A 433 6.69 3.68 38.12
C VAL A 433 8.00 3.42 38.89
N ASP A 434 7.94 3.54 40.21
CA ASP A 434 9.05 3.17 41.09
C ASP A 434 9.20 1.64 41.23
N ASN A 435 10.19 1.17 42.00
CA ASN A 435 10.42 -0.25 42.24
C ASN A 435 9.24 -0.96 42.97
N SER A 436 8.30 -0.20 43.53
CA SER A 436 7.08 -0.72 44.16
C SER A 436 5.84 -0.64 43.25
N GLY A 437 6.02 -0.20 41.99
CA GLY A 437 4.94 -0.06 41.02
C GLY A 437 4.11 1.21 41.17
N ARG A 438 4.52 2.17 42.01
CA ARG A 438 3.76 3.41 42.22
C ARG A 438 4.13 4.46 41.16
N PRO A 439 3.15 5.17 40.57
CA PRO A 439 3.42 6.24 39.62
C PRO A 439 4.23 7.40 40.24
N VAL A 440 5.22 7.93 39.51
CA VAL A 440 6.09 9.02 39.98
C VAL A 440 6.17 10.23 39.05
N GLY A 441 5.73 10.10 37.80
CA GLY A 441 5.81 11.18 36.79
C GLY A 441 5.54 10.66 35.38
N SER A 442 5.42 11.55 34.40
CA SER A 442 5.17 11.20 32.99
C SER A 442 6.40 11.28 32.09
N GLU A 443 7.52 11.81 32.60
CA GLU A 443 8.74 12.06 31.83
C GLU A 443 10.01 11.75 32.63
N THR A 444 11.06 11.35 31.92
CA THR A 444 12.44 11.28 32.44
C THR A 444 13.32 12.31 31.76
N THR A 445 14.38 12.75 32.44
CA THR A 445 15.25 13.84 31.99
C THR A 445 16.66 13.36 31.68
N GLY A 446 17.16 13.73 30.50
CA GLY A 446 18.55 13.61 30.08
C GLY A 446 19.18 14.99 29.90
N ARG A 447 20.48 15.10 30.13
CA ARG A 447 21.26 16.32 29.88
C ARG A 447 22.37 16.06 28.87
N TRP A 448 22.50 16.92 27.87
CA TRP A 448 23.61 16.89 26.93
C TRP A 448 24.82 17.62 27.51
N PRO A 449 26.05 17.13 27.30
CA PRO A 449 27.26 17.80 27.77
C PRO A 449 27.41 19.19 27.17
N GLU A 450 28.13 20.06 27.85
CA GLU A 450 28.44 21.39 27.31
C GLU A 450 29.40 21.36 26.11
N ASN A 451 30.19 20.29 25.95
CA ASN A 451 31.29 20.18 24.98
C ASN A 451 31.16 18.93 24.08
N GLN A 452 30.22 18.91 23.16
CA GLN A 452 30.28 18.01 21.99
C GLN A 452 30.15 18.80 20.70
#